data_AF-A0A7Y6CEM9-F1
#
_entry.id   AF-A0A7Y6CEM9-F1
#
_cell.length_a   1.000
_cell.length_b   1.000
_cell.length_c   1.000
_cell.angle_alpha   90.00
_cell.angle_beta   90.00
_cell.angle_gamma   90.00
#
_symmetry.space_group_name_H-M   'P 1'
#
loop_
_entity.id
_entity.type
_entity.pdbx_description
1 polymer ?
#
loop_
_entity_poly.entity_id
_entity_poly.type
_entity_poly.pdbx_seq_one_letter_code
_entity_poly.pdbx_strand_id
1 'polypeptide(L)'
;MKRLLLLAALLALISAATAAAANTPAKYRNTMNGICRAYTPKLKDAEDTMARATNSQRHAMFESALRRYLHLSLSQNHQLEAVRVPAKLTKQMRPVLKLLRKIDPHLYLALKLHRAGDLKSTRSQLKTINKISIPLNGRLDAAGLIDCGSNQQ
;
A
#
# COMPACT_ATOMS: atom_id res chain seq x y z
N MET A 1 20.18 -1.55 -52.55
CA MET A 1 18.86 -1.22 -51.93
C MET A 1 18.25 -2.38 -51.12
N LYS A 2 18.30 -3.66 -51.55
CA LYS A 2 17.76 -4.81 -50.78
C LYS A 2 18.35 -5.02 -49.37
N ARG A 3 19.62 -4.65 -49.13
CA ARG A 3 20.27 -4.80 -47.81
C ARG A 3 19.81 -3.77 -46.77
N LEU A 4 19.34 -2.58 -47.19
CA LEU A 4 18.81 -1.54 -46.29
C LEU A 4 17.40 -1.89 -45.78
N LEU A 5 16.59 -2.59 -46.59
CA LEU A 5 15.25 -3.04 -46.20
C LEU A 5 15.27 -4.16 -45.14
N LEU A 6 16.31 -5.01 -45.15
CA LEU A 6 16.48 -6.09 -44.15
C LEU A 6 16.85 -5.56 -42.76
N LEU A 7 17.66 -4.49 -42.68
CA LEU A 7 18.04 -3.88 -41.40
C LEU A 7 16.87 -3.15 -40.71
N ALA A 8 16.00 -2.48 -41.47
CA ALA A 8 14.83 -1.79 -40.92
C ALA A 8 13.80 -2.76 -40.31
N ALA A 9 13.62 -3.95 -40.90
CA ALA A 9 12.73 -4.98 -40.36
C ALA A 9 13.26 -5.60 -39.05
N LEU A 10 14.58 -5.77 -38.93
CA LEU A 10 15.22 -6.27 -37.71
C LEU A 10 15.14 -5.28 -36.53
N LEU A 11 15.27 -3.97 -36.80
CA LEU A 11 15.10 -2.92 -35.78
C LEU A 11 13.64 -2.79 -35.29
N ALA A 12 12.66 -3.02 -36.17
CA ALA A 12 11.24 -3.05 -35.79
C ALA A 12 10.87 -4.25 -34.90
N LEU A 13 11.49 -5.42 -35.12
CA LEU A 13 11.29 -6.63 -34.31
C LEU A 13 11.91 -6.52 -32.90
N ILE A 14 13.05 -5.84 -32.75
CA ILE A 14 13.69 -5.61 -31.44
C ILE A 14 12.92 -4.57 -30.60
N SER A 15 12.28 -3.60 -31.27
CA SER A 15 11.44 -2.58 -30.63
C SER A 15 10.10 -3.13 -30.14
N ALA A 16 9.58 -4.19 -30.76
CA ALA A 16 8.35 -4.86 -30.33
C ALA A 16 8.55 -5.78 -29.11
N ALA A 17 9.73 -6.39 -28.97
CA ALA A 17 10.04 -7.29 -27.84
C ALA A 17 10.26 -6.56 -26.51
N THR A 18 10.72 -5.30 -26.55
CA THR A 18 10.93 -4.47 -25.36
C THR A 18 9.63 -3.86 -24.80
N ALA A 19 8.56 -3.76 -25.62
CA ALA A 19 7.25 -3.34 -25.17
C ALA A 19 6.49 -4.43 -24.39
N ALA A 20 6.84 -5.72 -24.55
CA ALA A 20 6.19 -6.84 -23.86
C ALA A 20 6.76 -7.14 -22.46
N ALA A 21 7.88 -6.50 -22.07
CA ALA A 21 8.25 -6.33 -20.66
C ALA A 21 7.30 -5.35 -19.92
N ALA A 22 6.22 -4.92 -20.58
CA ALA A 22 5.06 -4.25 -20.02
C ALA A 22 4.50 -5.02 -18.83
N ASN A 23 4.77 -4.47 -17.64
CA ASN A 23 3.96 -4.55 -16.42
C ASN A 23 2.96 -5.74 -16.39
N THR A 24 3.47 -6.96 -16.24
CA THR A 24 2.60 -8.16 -16.21
C THR A 24 1.83 -8.20 -14.90
N PRO A 25 0.66 -8.87 -14.85
CA PRO A 25 -0.05 -9.10 -13.59
C PRO A 25 0.84 -9.74 -12.50
N ALA A 26 1.73 -10.67 -12.88
CA ALA A 26 2.66 -11.31 -11.95
C ALA A 26 3.68 -10.31 -11.39
N LYS A 27 4.33 -9.51 -12.24
CA LYS A 27 5.29 -8.49 -11.81
C LYS A 27 4.64 -7.46 -10.89
N TYR A 28 3.43 -7.02 -11.23
CA TYR A 28 2.64 -6.12 -10.40
C TYR A 28 2.37 -6.70 -9.00
N ARG A 29 1.84 -7.92 -8.93
CA ARG A 29 1.58 -8.59 -7.64
C ARG A 29 2.86 -8.76 -6.82
N ASN A 30 3.96 -9.18 -7.45
CA ASN A 30 5.25 -9.32 -6.77
C ASN A 30 5.75 -7.99 -6.21
N THR A 31 5.56 -6.89 -6.96
CA THR A 31 5.97 -5.54 -6.52
C THR A 31 5.13 -5.09 -5.32
N MET A 32 3.81 -5.18 -5.44
CA MET A 32 2.87 -4.81 -4.37
C MET A 32 3.10 -5.64 -3.09
N ASN A 33 3.21 -6.96 -3.22
CA ASN A 33 3.49 -7.85 -2.09
C ASN A 33 4.88 -7.57 -1.48
N GLY A 34 5.88 -7.25 -2.30
CA GLY A 34 7.21 -6.87 -1.82
C GLY A 34 7.18 -5.60 -0.98
N ILE A 35 6.41 -4.58 -1.38
CA ILE A 35 6.18 -3.38 -0.58
C ILE A 35 5.54 -3.77 0.75
N CYS A 36 4.42 -4.50 0.73
CA CYS A 36 3.70 -4.84 1.95
C CYS A 36 4.55 -5.65 2.92
N ARG A 37 5.25 -6.67 2.44
CA ARG A 37 6.18 -7.49 3.24
C ARG A 37 7.27 -6.66 3.93
N ALA A 38 7.75 -5.58 3.30
CA ALA A 38 8.76 -4.70 3.89
C ALA A 38 8.20 -3.79 5.01
N TYR A 39 6.89 -3.52 5.00
CA TYR A 39 6.21 -2.67 5.98
C TYR A 39 5.56 -3.46 7.12
N THR A 40 5.05 -4.67 6.86
CA THR A 40 4.39 -5.54 7.85
C THR A 40 5.12 -5.64 9.19
N PRO A 41 6.42 -6.02 9.26
CA PRO A 41 7.10 -6.14 10.55
C PRO A 41 7.23 -4.78 11.29
N LYS A 42 7.33 -3.66 10.55
CA LYS A 42 7.46 -2.33 11.14
C LYS A 42 6.13 -1.82 11.70
N LEU A 43 5.03 -2.13 11.02
CA LEU A 43 3.67 -1.82 11.48
C LEU A 43 3.34 -2.65 12.71
N LYS A 44 3.62 -3.97 12.68
CA LYS A 44 3.42 -4.87 13.81
C LYS A 44 4.22 -4.45 15.05
N ASP A 45 5.48 -4.07 14.89
CA ASP A 45 6.30 -3.54 15.99
C ASP A 45 5.67 -2.29 16.65
N ALA A 46 5.10 -1.40 15.84
CA ALA A 46 4.40 -0.22 16.35
C ALA A 46 3.10 -0.59 17.07
N GLU A 47 2.31 -1.53 16.54
CA GLU A 47 1.10 -2.06 17.19
C GLU A 47 1.41 -2.75 18.51
N ASP A 48 2.39 -3.64 18.54
CA ASP A 48 2.84 -4.33 19.74
C ASP A 48 3.34 -3.34 20.80
N THR A 49 4.02 -2.27 20.37
CA THR A 49 4.47 -1.20 21.27
C THR A 49 3.29 -0.41 21.84
N MET A 50 2.27 -0.09 21.02
CA MET A 50 1.03 0.52 21.51
C MET A 50 0.32 -0.38 22.53
N ALA A 51 0.24 -1.69 22.27
CA ALA A 51 -0.38 -2.66 23.18
C ALA A 51 0.37 -2.72 24.53
N ARG A 52 1.69 -2.86 24.51
CA ARG A 52 2.54 -2.85 25.72
C ARG A 52 2.42 -1.54 26.50
N ALA A 53 2.44 -0.41 25.80
CA ALA A 53 2.33 0.91 26.41
C ALA A 53 0.97 1.14 27.08
N THR A 54 -0.11 0.59 26.48
CA THR A 54 -1.45 0.61 27.07
C THR A 54 -1.49 -0.18 28.37
N ASN A 55 -0.97 -1.41 28.38
CA ASN A 55 -0.96 -2.28 29.56
C ASN A 55 -0.11 -1.72 30.70
N SER A 56 0.97 -1.00 30.38
CA SER A 56 1.91 -0.42 31.35
C SER A 56 1.62 1.06 31.68
N GLN A 57 0.51 1.62 31.21
CA GLN A 57 0.14 3.04 31.38
C GLN A 57 1.23 4.04 30.94
N ARG A 58 2.08 3.65 29.99
CA ARG A 58 3.18 4.47 29.46
C ARG A 58 2.69 5.35 28.31
N HIS A 59 1.95 6.40 28.63
CA HIS A 59 1.32 7.29 27.66
C HIS A 59 2.29 7.81 26.58
N ALA A 60 3.47 8.30 26.96
CA ALA A 60 4.46 8.81 26.00
C ALA A 60 4.93 7.74 24.99
N MET A 61 5.06 6.48 25.41
CA MET A 61 5.41 5.38 24.51
C MET A 61 4.28 5.05 23.54
N PHE A 62 3.04 5.06 24.03
CA PHE A 62 1.85 4.87 23.19
C PHE A 62 1.79 5.94 22.09
N GLU A 63 1.95 7.22 22.47
CA GLU A 63 1.89 8.33 21.51
C GLU A 63 3.00 8.27 20.46
N SER A 64 4.22 7.90 20.88
CA SER A 64 5.34 7.71 19.96
C SER A 64 5.06 6.59 18.95
N ALA A 65 4.57 5.44 19.43
CA ALA A 65 4.24 4.30 18.60
C ALA A 65 3.09 4.59 17.64
N LEU A 66 2.03 5.29 18.09
CA LEU A 66 0.92 5.70 17.23
C LEU A 66 1.38 6.63 16.11
N ARG A 67 2.24 7.62 16.40
CA ARG A 67 2.81 8.50 15.36
C ARG A 67 3.63 7.70 14.34
N ARG A 68 4.45 6.76 14.81
CA ARG A 68 5.24 5.88 13.95
C ARG A 68 4.33 5.04 13.06
N TYR A 69 3.28 4.43 13.62
CA TYR A 69 2.30 3.65 12.88
C TYR A 69 1.66 4.47 11.76
N LEU A 70 1.08 5.64 12.08
CA LEU A 70 0.44 6.52 11.10
C LEU A 70 1.38 6.94 9.98
N HIS A 71 2.64 7.25 10.30
CA HIS A 71 3.63 7.62 9.30
C HIS A 71 4.00 6.44 8.38
N LEU A 72 4.18 5.24 8.95
CA LEU A 72 4.46 4.02 8.19
C LEU A 72 3.29 3.69 7.25
N SER A 73 2.04 3.77 7.72
CA SER A 73 0.86 3.51 6.90
C SER A 73 0.75 4.49 5.72
N LEU A 74 0.97 5.79 5.95
CA LEU A 74 0.99 6.79 4.88
C LEU A 74 2.08 6.51 3.86
N SER A 75 3.29 6.16 4.33
CA SER A 75 4.42 5.85 3.47
C SER A 75 4.17 4.59 2.63
N GLN A 76 3.60 3.55 3.23
CA GLN A 76 3.21 2.34 2.51
C GLN A 76 2.16 2.65 1.44
N ASN A 77 1.08 3.35 1.80
CA ASN A 77 0.00 3.69 0.87
C ASN A 77 0.53 4.48 -0.33
N HIS A 78 1.38 5.47 -0.09
CA HIS A 78 2.03 6.24 -1.16
C HIS A 78 2.81 5.33 -2.13
N GLN A 79 3.58 4.38 -1.62
CA GLN A 79 4.32 3.44 -2.48
C GLN A 79 3.38 2.52 -3.27
N LEU A 80 2.33 2.00 -2.63
CA LEU A 80 1.34 1.15 -3.29
C LEU A 80 0.59 1.90 -4.40
N GLU A 81 0.22 3.16 -4.17
CA GLU A 81 -0.47 4.00 -5.15
C GLU A 81 0.41 4.41 -6.33
N ALA A 82 1.73 4.48 -6.15
CA ALA A 82 2.69 4.77 -7.21
C ALA A 82 2.88 3.58 -8.18
N VAL A 83 2.49 2.36 -7.80
CA VAL A 83 2.62 1.19 -8.69
C VAL A 83 1.57 1.24 -9.80
N ARG A 84 2.03 1.43 -11.04
CA ARG A 84 1.15 1.42 -12.21
C ARG A 84 0.42 0.08 -12.35
N VAL A 85 -0.91 0.11 -12.43
CA VAL A 85 -1.73 -1.08 -12.59
C VAL A 85 -1.70 -1.59 -14.04
N PRO A 86 -1.43 -2.88 -14.29
CA PRO A 86 -1.59 -3.50 -15.61
C PRO A 86 -3.03 -3.45 -16.10
N ALA A 87 -3.25 -3.25 -17.40
CA ALA A 87 -4.60 -3.19 -17.99
C ALA A 87 -5.48 -4.42 -17.62
N LYS A 88 -4.85 -5.62 -17.59
CA LYS A 88 -5.51 -6.88 -17.20
C LYS A 88 -6.01 -6.91 -15.75
N LEU A 89 -5.43 -6.10 -14.86
CA LEU A 89 -5.80 -6.01 -13.44
C LEU A 89 -6.63 -4.76 -13.12
N THR A 90 -6.81 -3.82 -14.05
CA THR A 90 -7.48 -2.54 -13.78
C THR A 90 -8.90 -2.69 -13.23
N LYS A 91 -9.70 -3.64 -13.75
CA LYS A 91 -11.07 -3.87 -13.24
C LYS A 91 -11.05 -4.36 -11.77
N GLN A 92 -10.09 -5.21 -11.43
CA GLN A 92 -9.94 -5.79 -10.10
C GLN A 92 -9.34 -4.80 -9.09
N MET A 93 -8.30 -4.07 -9.48
CA MET A 93 -7.57 -3.17 -8.58
C MET A 93 -8.23 -1.81 -8.39
N ARG A 94 -9.02 -1.31 -9.34
CA ARG A 94 -9.69 -0.01 -9.22
C ARG A 94 -10.53 0.15 -7.94
N PRO A 95 -11.40 -0.81 -7.52
CA PRO A 95 -12.11 -0.67 -6.26
C PRO A 95 -11.18 -0.69 -5.05
N VAL A 96 -10.10 -1.48 -5.07
CA VAL A 96 -9.08 -1.53 -4.00
C VAL A 96 -8.37 -0.18 -3.86
N LEU A 97 -7.84 0.36 -4.96
CA LEU A 97 -7.16 1.65 -4.97
C LEU A 97 -8.09 2.80 -4.58
N LYS A 98 -9.39 2.72 -4.91
CA LYS A 98 -10.38 3.71 -4.46
C LYS A 98 -10.56 3.69 -2.94
N LEU A 99 -10.46 2.53 -2.30
CA LEU A 99 -10.53 2.41 -0.85
C LEU A 99 -9.23 2.88 -0.18
N LEU A 100 -8.06 2.53 -0.73
CA LEU A 100 -6.77 3.04 -0.23
C LEU A 100 -6.72 4.57 -0.25
N ARG A 101 -7.11 5.20 -1.35
CA ARG A 101 -7.20 6.68 -1.46
C ARG A 101 -8.18 7.31 -0.48
N LYS A 102 -9.19 6.57 -0.02
CA LYS A 102 -10.11 7.05 1.01
C LYS A 102 -9.49 6.99 2.41
N ILE A 103 -8.54 6.09 2.64
CA ILE A 103 -7.86 5.94 3.94
C ILE A 103 -6.88 7.10 4.17
N ASP A 104 -6.15 7.55 3.14
CA ASP A 104 -5.08 8.55 3.26
C ASP A 104 -5.51 9.87 3.93
N PRO A 105 -6.63 10.52 3.56
CA PRO A 105 -7.09 11.72 4.26
C PRO A 105 -7.35 11.48 5.75
N HIS A 106 -7.87 10.30 6.12
CA HIS A 106 -8.11 9.94 7.52
C HIS A 106 -6.81 9.68 8.27
N LEU A 107 -5.81 9.04 7.64
CA LEU A 107 -4.48 8.85 8.24
C LEU A 107 -3.78 10.19 8.47
N TYR A 108 -3.80 11.08 7.48
CA TYR A 108 -3.21 12.41 7.59
C TYR A 108 -3.91 13.23 8.68
N LEU A 109 -5.24 13.23 8.69
CA LEU A 109 -6.01 13.95 9.69
C LEU A 109 -5.80 13.36 11.10
N ALA A 110 -5.75 12.04 11.25
CA ALA A 110 -5.42 11.39 12.52
C ALA A 110 -4.04 11.83 13.03
N LEU A 111 -3.03 11.87 12.15
CA LEU A 111 -1.68 12.31 12.52
C LEU A 111 -1.65 13.78 12.93
N LYS A 112 -2.36 14.64 12.20
CA LYS A 112 -2.48 16.08 12.51
C LYS A 112 -3.18 16.30 13.85
N LEU A 113 -4.33 15.65 14.09
CA LEU A 113 -5.11 15.77 15.32
C LEU A 113 -4.33 15.22 16.53
N HIS A 114 -3.62 14.11 16.34
CA HIS A 114 -2.78 13.53 17.38
C HIS A 114 -1.65 14.47 17.80
N ARG A 115 -0.99 15.11 16.84
CA ARG A 115 0.04 16.14 17.13
C ARG A 115 -0.53 17.36 17.86
N ALA A 116 -1.81 17.67 17.67
CA ALA A 116 -2.50 18.75 18.37
C ALA A 116 -3.09 18.31 19.74
N GLY A 117 -2.89 17.06 20.16
CA GLY A 117 -3.44 16.54 21.42
C GLY A 117 -4.94 16.18 21.38
N ASP A 118 -5.60 16.26 20.22
CA ASP A 118 -7.01 15.89 20.08
C ASP A 118 -7.18 14.37 19.93
N LEU A 119 -7.08 13.66 21.06
CA LEU A 119 -7.18 12.21 21.12
C LEU A 119 -8.59 11.68 20.80
N LYS A 120 -9.64 12.49 21.00
CA LYS A 120 -11.03 12.09 20.71
C LYS A 120 -11.24 12.04 19.19
N SER A 121 -10.85 13.11 18.50
CA SER A 121 -10.98 13.18 17.05
C SER A 121 -10.00 12.23 16.36
N THR A 122 -8.79 12.05 16.90
CA THR A 122 -7.84 11.03 16.42
C THR A 122 -8.47 9.64 16.43
N ARG A 123 -9.05 9.23 17.57
CA ARG A 123 -9.76 7.94 17.69
C ARG A 123 -10.94 7.82 16.72
N SER A 124 -11.66 8.91 16.46
CA SER A 124 -12.72 8.93 15.45
C SER A 124 -12.20 8.61 14.05
N GLN A 125 -11.08 9.23 13.65
CA GLN A 125 -10.44 8.95 12.36
C GLN A 125 -9.97 7.48 12.27
N LEU A 126 -9.33 6.95 13.32
CA LEU A 126 -8.88 5.56 13.37
C LEU A 126 -10.05 4.56 13.24
N LYS A 127 -11.20 4.85 13.87
CA LYS A 127 -12.42 4.03 13.71
C LYS A 127 -12.92 4.02 12.27
N THR A 128 -12.87 5.16 11.60
CA THR A 128 -13.25 5.27 10.18
C THR A 128 -12.30 4.47 9.29
N ILE A 129 -10.99 4.57 9.53
CA ILE A 129 -9.98 3.77 8.84
C ILE A 129 -10.27 2.28 9.00
N ASN A 130 -10.48 1.81 10.24
CA ASN A 130 -10.76 0.40 10.52
C ASN A 130 -11.99 -0.11 9.74
N LYS A 131 -13.08 0.67 9.67
CA LYS A 131 -14.28 0.33 8.88
C LYS A 131 -13.99 0.20 7.38
N ILE A 132 -13.05 0.99 6.84
CA ILE A 132 -12.66 0.93 5.43
C ILE A 132 -11.70 -0.24 5.17
N SER A 133 -10.81 -0.54 6.12
CA SER A 133 -9.78 -1.58 5.99
C SER A 133 -10.34 -3.01 6.05
N ILE A 134 -11.38 -3.28 6.85
CA ILE A 134 -11.98 -4.63 6.96
C ILE A 134 -12.33 -5.24 5.58
N PRO A 135 -13.11 -4.58 4.70
CA PRO A 135 -13.42 -5.14 3.38
C PRO A 135 -12.23 -5.12 2.41
N LEU A 136 -11.08 -4.55 2.79
CA LEU A 136 -9.90 -4.42 1.93
C LEU A 136 -9.10 -5.73 1.88
N ASN A 137 -8.94 -6.42 3.02
CA ASN A 137 -8.08 -7.62 3.12
C ASN A 137 -8.52 -8.72 2.14
N GLY A 138 -9.80 -9.10 2.16
CA GLY A 138 -10.32 -10.11 1.22
C GLY A 138 -10.23 -9.67 -0.25
N ARG A 139 -10.30 -8.37 -0.55
CA ARG A 139 -10.14 -7.86 -1.93
C ARG A 139 -8.69 -7.89 -2.39
N LEU A 140 -7.75 -7.62 -1.48
CA LEU A 140 -6.31 -7.73 -1.73
C LEU A 140 -5.91 -9.18 -1.97
N ASP A 141 -6.38 -10.10 -1.13
CA ASP A 141 -6.13 -11.54 -1.30
C ASP A 141 -6.68 -12.06 -2.62
N ALA A 142 -7.91 -11.69 -2.98
CA ALA A 142 -8.50 -12.05 -4.27
C ALA A 142 -7.70 -11.50 -5.47
N ALA A 143 -6.98 -10.39 -5.29
CA ALA A 143 -6.07 -9.82 -6.29
C ALA A 143 -4.69 -10.47 -6.34
N GLY A 144 -4.43 -11.47 -5.48
CA GLY A 144 -3.12 -12.10 -5.30
C GLY A 144 -2.15 -11.23 -4.50
N LEU A 145 -2.66 -10.29 -3.71
CA LEU A 145 -1.89 -9.37 -2.86
C LEU A 145 -1.91 -9.83 -1.40
N ILE A 146 -1.59 -11.10 -1.16
CA ILE A 146 -1.71 -11.77 0.14
C ILE A 146 -0.85 -11.08 1.22
N ASP A 147 0.32 -10.57 0.85
CA ASP A 147 1.21 -9.86 1.78
C ASP A 147 0.66 -8.49 2.21
N CYS A 148 -0.28 -7.94 1.45
CA CYS A 148 -1.00 -6.71 1.78
C CYS A 148 -2.36 -6.96 2.44
N GLY A 149 -2.90 -8.17 2.30
CA GLY A 149 -4.20 -8.56 2.84
C GLY A 149 -4.03 -9.36 4.12
N SER A 150 -4.28 -10.66 4.03
CA SER A 150 -4.30 -11.54 5.22
C SER A 150 -2.98 -11.60 6.00
N ASN A 151 -1.82 -11.45 5.37
CA ASN A 151 -0.53 -11.50 6.07
C ASN A 151 -0.15 -10.18 6.77
N GLN A 152 -0.97 -9.13 6.64
CA GLN A 152 -0.75 -7.84 7.30
C GLN A 152 -1.44 -7.69 8.66
N GLN A 153 -2.14 -8.73 9.12
CA GLN A 153 -2.85 -8.79 10.40
C GLN A 153 -2.00 -9.41 11.53
#